data_AF-A0A6C0FR33-F1
#
_entry.id   AF-A0A6C0FR33-F1
#
_cell.length_a   1.000
_cell.length_b   1.000
_cell.length_c   1.000
_cell.angle_alpha   90.00
_cell.angle_beta   90.00
_cell.angle_gamma   90.00
#
_symmetry.space_group_name_H-M   'P 1'
#
loop_
_entity.id
_entity.type
_entity.pdbx_description
1 polymer ?
#
loop_
_entity_poly.entity_id
_entity_poly.type
_entity_poly.pdbx_seq_one_letter_code
_entity_poly.pdbx_strand_id
1 'polypeptide(L)'
;MTPVRPPTVALLLSGALGLGLSGCASGLDGAARDASTPAATAPTSFDCPVPPTGPVGAEQASACVYDGWTRQDEVQVEAYGRAGVVDGLPHVMADPRLQLESCAQEPVGVVCTWSGETGDGPVALGMAMSGDSESGFRVSAIEVDR
;
A
#
# COMPACT_ATOMS: atom_id res chain seq x y z
N MET A 1 52.38 -6.34 -9.43
CA MET A 1 52.89 -5.09 -8.83
C MET A 1 53.36 -4.17 -9.95
N THR A 2 52.56 -3.14 -10.24
CA THR A 2 52.95 -1.91 -10.94
C THR A 2 51.87 -0.88 -10.60
N PRO A 3 52.19 0.25 -9.92
CA PRO A 3 51.23 1.28 -9.57
C PRO A 3 51.18 2.35 -10.67
N VAL A 4 50.00 2.79 -11.10
CA VAL A 4 49.87 4.01 -11.92
C VAL A 4 48.68 4.85 -11.44
N ARG A 5 49.01 6.13 -11.22
CA ARG A 5 48.27 7.24 -10.59
C ARG A 5 47.01 7.72 -11.35
N PRO A 6 46.13 8.48 -10.68
CA PRO A 6 45.01 9.19 -11.30
C PRO A 6 45.44 10.55 -11.89
N PRO A 7 44.77 11.01 -12.95
CA PRO A 7 44.58 12.44 -13.24
C PRO A 7 43.07 12.74 -13.32
N THR A 8 42.52 13.93 -13.12
CA THR A 8 42.96 15.26 -12.73
C THR A 8 41.65 16.01 -12.50
N VAL A 9 41.57 16.80 -11.43
CA VAL A 9 40.47 17.72 -11.15
C VAL A 9 40.38 18.78 -12.25
N ALA A 10 39.19 19.01 -12.80
CA ALA A 10 38.87 20.22 -13.56
C ALA A 10 37.77 21.00 -12.84
N LEU A 11 38.20 22.02 -12.10
CA LEU A 11 37.38 23.15 -11.68
C LEU A 11 36.90 23.90 -12.94
N LEU A 12 35.60 24.17 -13.06
CA LEU A 12 35.10 25.31 -13.81
C LEU A 12 34.17 26.12 -12.90
N LEU A 13 34.78 27.10 -12.24
CA LEU A 13 34.11 28.25 -11.64
C LEU A 13 33.89 29.33 -12.70
N SER A 14 32.87 30.16 -12.43
CA SER A 14 32.50 31.45 -13.06
C SER A 14 31.50 31.28 -14.21
N GLY A 15 30.31 31.87 -14.20
CA GLY A 15 29.81 33.00 -13.43
C GLY A 15 29.13 33.95 -14.42
N ALA A 16 27.83 34.18 -14.27
CA ALA A 16 27.15 35.26 -14.97
C ALA A 16 26.12 35.88 -14.03
N LEU A 17 26.46 37.09 -13.60
CA LEU A 17 25.62 38.01 -12.85
C LEU A 17 24.41 38.42 -13.69
N GLY A 18 23.21 38.07 -13.22
CA GLY A 18 21.96 38.70 -13.62
C GLY A 18 21.50 39.67 -12.54
N LEU A 19 22.05 40.89 -12.53
CA LEU A 19 21.57 42.00 -11.73
C LEU A 19 20.31 42.58 -12.40
N GLY A 20 19.14 42.32 -11.79
CA GLY A 20 17.88 42.98 -12.11
C GLY A 20 17.14 43.32 -10.82
N LEU A 21 17.30 44.55 -10.37
CA LEU A 21 16.72 45.13 -9.15
C LEU A 21 15.20 45.34 -9.27
N SER A 22 14.50 45.07 -8.16
CA SER A 22 13.45 45.91 -7.51
C SER A 22 12.14 45.17 -7.24
N GLY A 23 11.97 44.74 -5.99
CA GLY A 23 10.70 44.26 -5.44
C GLY A 23 10.87 43.71 -4.03
N CYS A 24 11.09 44.58 -3.04
CA CYS A 24 11.10 44.21 -1.63
C CYS A 24 9.67 43.90 -1.15
N ALA A 25 9.41 42.66 -0.74
CA ALA A 25 8.40 42.36 0.27
C ALA A 25 8.79 41.05 0.98
N SER A 26 8.86 41.14 2.30
CA SER A 26 9.26 40.12 3.25
C SER A 26 8.49 38.80 3.12
N GLY A 27 9.18 37.69 3.32
CA GLY A 27 8.57 36.36 3.45
C GLY A 27 9.61 35.26 3.51
N LEU A 28 10.39 35.21 4.60
CA LEU A 28 11.01 33.95 5.04
C LEU A 28 9.89 33.12 5.66
N ASP A 29 9.26 32.26 4.86
CA ASP A 29 8.37 31.23 5.37
C ASP A 29 8.65 29.92 4.65
N GLY A 30 8.76 28.88 5.45
CA GLY A 30 9.22 27.57 5.03
C GLY A 30 8.25 26.88 4.09
N ALA A 31 8.79 25.97 3.31
CA ALA A 31 8.29 24.61 3.28
C ALA A 31 9.26 23.77 2.46
N ALA A 32 10.12 23.03 3.16
CA ALA A 32 10.43 21.68 2.73
C ALA A 32 9.07 20.98 2.60
N ARG A 33 8.58 20.82 1.36
CA ARG A 33 7.46 19.91 1.13
C ARG A 33 8.05 18.53 0.99
N ASP A 34 8.23 17.90 2.16
CA ASP A 34 7.90 16.50 2.32
C ASP A 34 6.64 16.21 1.51
N ALA A 35 6.80 15.58 0.36
CA ALA A 35 5.71 14.90 -0.31
C ALA A 35 5.48 13.55 0.38
N SER A 36 5.34 13.58 1.70
CA SER A 36 4.61 12.56 2.43
C SER A 36 3.16 12.84 2.15
N THR A 37 2.66 12.35 1.01
CA THR A 37 1.23 12.15 0.85
C THR A 37 0.76 11.44 2.10
N PRO A 38 -0.16 12.01 2.91
CA PRO A 38 -0.71 11.28 4.03
C PRO A 38 -1.22 9.96 3.46
N ALA A 39 -0.80 8.83 4.04
CA ALA A 39 -1.46 7.56 3.79
C ALA A 39 -2.95 7.85 4.03
N ALA A 40 -3.72 7.92 2.94
CA ALA A 40 -5.14 8.12 3.05
C ALA A 40 -5.62 6.97 3.91
N THR A 41 -6.09 7.26 5.11
CA THR A 41 -6.67 6.25 5.99
C THR A 41 -7.77 5.58 5.16
N ALA A 42 -7.49 4.38 4.66
CA ALA A 42 -8.39 3.71 3.75
C ALA A 42 -9.72 3.53 4.49
N PRO A 43 -10.87 3.80 3.84
CA PRO A 43 -12.16 3.59 4.47
C PRO A 43 -12.24 2.13 4.94
N THR A 44 -12.36 1.91 6.24
CA THR A 44 -12.42 0.57 6.84
C THR A 44 -13.78 -0.11 6.65
N SER A 45 -14.76 0.59 6.07
CA SER A 45 -16.09 0.04 5.80
C SER A 45 -16.43 0.17 4.33
N PHE A 46 -16.20 -0.91 3.59
CA PHE A 46 -16.76 -1.09 2.25
C PHE A 46 -18.12 -1.79 2.37
N ASP A 47 -19.02 -1.47 1.45
CA ASP A 47 -20.20 -2.30 1.21
C ASP A 47 -19.79 -3.48 0.33
N CYS A 48 -20.19 -4.68 0.74
CA CYS A 48 -19.77 -5.95 0.14
C CYS A 48 -20.99 -6.72 -0.39
N PRO A 49 -21.73 -6.18 -1.38
CA PRO A 49 -22.88 -6.88 -1.95
C PRO A 49 -22.44 -8.22 -2.56
N VAL A 50 -23.26 -9.25 -2.38
CA VAL A 50 -23.05 -10.56 -2.99
C VAL A 50 -24.24 -10.89 -3.92
N PRO A 51 -24.03 -10.98 -5.25
CA PRO A 51 -22.77 -10.77 -5.97
C PRO A 51 -22.37 -9.28 -6.08
N PRO A 52 -21.09 -8.97 -6.38
CA PRO A 52 -20.65 -7.61 -6.67
C PRO A 52 -21.41 -7.01 -7.85
N THR A 53 -21.70 -5.71 -7.81
CA THR A 53 -22.51 -5.01 -8.82
C THR A 53 -21.71 -4.56 -10.05
N GLY A 54 -20.37 -4.66 -10.00
CA GLY A 54 -19.46 -4.26 -11.08
C GLY A 54 -18.01 -4.63 -10.75
N PRO A 55 -17.03 -4.12 -11.53
CA PRO A 55 -15.61 -4.27 -11.24
C PRO A 55 -15.27 -3.74 -9.84
N VAL A 56 -14.50 -4.52 -9.08
CA VAL A 56 -14.16 -4.23 -7.68
C VAL A 56 -12.73 -3.69 -7.58
N GLY A 57 -12.51 -2.65 -6.77
CA GLY A 57 -11.16 -2.14 -6.46
C GLY A 57 -10.38 -3.07 -5.54
N ALA A 58 -9.04 -2.98 -5.55
CA ALA A 58 -8.18 -3.84 -4.73
C ALA A 58 -8.47 -3.70 -3.22
N GLU A 59 -8.63 -2.47 -2.74
CA GLU A 59 -8.97 -2.16 -1.34
C GLU A 59 -10.32 -2.77 -0.96
N GLN A 60 -11.33 -2.68 -1.85
CA GLN A 60 -12.66 -3.23 -1.60
C GLN A 60 -12.63 -4.75 -1.58
N ALA A 61 -11.97 -5.40 -2.56
CA ALA A 61 -11.86 -6.86 -2.60
C ALA A 61 -11.17 -7.40 -1.35
N SER A 62 -10.04 -6.78 -0.99
CA SER A 62 -9.29 -7.03 0.24
C SER A 62 -10.17 -6.91 1.49
N ALA A 63 -10.89 -5.80 1.64
CA ALA A 63 -11.74 -5.55 2.80
C ALA A 63 -12.93 -6.50 2.89
N CYS A 64 -13.56 -6.83 1.77
CA CYS A 64 -14.70 -7.75 1.74
C CYS A 64 -14.28 -9.19 2.05
N VAL A 65 -13.10 -9.64 1.61
CA VAL A 65 -12.56 -10.94 2.02
C VAL A 65 -12.21 -10.95 3.51
N TYR A 66 -11.58 -9.89 4.02
CA TYR A 66 -11.27 -9.77 5.45
C TYR A 66 -12.56 -9.79 6.31
N ASP A 67 -13.57 -9.00 5.95
CA ASP A 67 -14.85 -8.97 6.66
C ASP A 67 -15.57 -10.33 6.59
N GLY A 68 -15.60 -10.97 5.41
CA GLY A 68 -16.20 -12.29 5.23
C GLY A 68 -15.50 -13.35 6.08
N TRP A 69 -14.17 -13.36 6.08
CA TRP A 69 -13.37 -14.26 6.91
C TRP A 69 -13.63 -14.08 8.41
N THR A 70 -13.60 -12.83 8.91
CA THR A 70 -13.82 -12.54 10.34
C THR A 70 -15.24 -12.87 10.80
N ARG A 71 -16.22 -12.85 9.89
CA ARG A 71 -17.62 -13.24 10.15
C ARG A 71 -17.95 -14.68 9.81
N GLN A 72 -17.00 -15.43 9.24
CA GLN A 72 -17.20 -16.78 8.71
C GLN A 72 -18.28 -16.83 7.61
N ASP A 73 -18.35 -15.79 6.79
CA ASP A 73 -19.20 -15.72 5.59
C ASP A 73 -18.42 -16.21 4.37
N GLU A 74 -18.47 -17.51 4.12
CA GLU A 74 -17.80 -18.15 2.98
C GLU A 74 -18.31 -17.63 1.64
N VAL A 75 -19.61 -17.28 1.55
CA VAL A 75 -20.23 -16.79 0.32
C VAL A 75 -19.66 -15.43 -0.07
N GLN A 76 -19.45 -14.55 0.91
CA GLN A 76 -18.76 -13.28 0.70
C GLN A 76 -17.28 -13.50 0.34
N VAL A 77 -16.57 -14.40 1.03
CA VAL A 77 -15.17 -14.71 0.71
C VAL A 77 -15.03 -15.20 -0.73
N GLU A 78 -15.90 -16.10 -1.20
CA GLU A 78 -15.88 -16.60 -2.58
C GLU A 78 -16.27 -15.53 -3.61
N ALA A 79 -17.13 -14.58 -3.23
CA ALA A 79 -17.53 -13.49 -4.11
C ALA A 79 -16.37 -12.52 -4.41
N TYR A 80 -15.49 -12.27 -3.44
CA TYR A 80 -14.41 -11.28 -3.51
C TYR A 80 -12.99 -11.88 -3.58
N GLY A 81 -12.85 -13.18 -3.34
CA GLY A 81 -11.60 -13.92 -3.37
C GLY A 81 -11.66 -15.13 -4.30
N ARG A 82 -10.54 -15.87 -4.34
CA ARG A 82 -10.49 -17.22 -4.89
C ARG A 82 -11.15 -18.19 -3.91
N ALA A 83 -11.74 -19.27 -4.43
CA ALA A 83 -12.20 -20.38 -3.59
C ALA A 83 -11.07 -20.87 -2.68
N GLY A 84 -11.39 -21.05 -1.39
CA GLY A 84 -10.45 -21.50 -0.37
C GLY A 84 -9.31 -20.52 -0.03
N VAL A 85 -9.42 -19.24 -0.40
CA VAL A 85 -8.33 -18.26 -0.16
C VAL A 85 -8.03 -18.02 1.33
N VAL A 86 -8.99 -18.32 2.20
CA VAL A 86 -8.86 -18.21 3.66
C VAL A 86 -8.60 -19.57 4.33
N ASP A 87 -8.47 -20.65 3.55
CA ASP A 87 -8.26 -21.98 4.09
C ASP A 87 -6.93 -22.05 4.84
N GLY A 88 -6.96 -22.51 6.08
CA GLY A 88 -5.78 -22.58 6.94
C GLY A 88 -5.42 -21.28 7.66
N LEU A 89 -6.15 -20.18 7.42
CA LEU A 89 -6.03 -19.00 8.28
C LEU A 89 -6.66 -19.27 9.66
N PRO A 90 -6.01 -18.89 10.77
CA PRO A 90 -6.59 -19.09 12.09
C PRO A 90 -7.88 -18.28 12.25
N HIS A 91 -9.00 -18.96 12.53
CA HIS A 91 -10.31 -18.31 12.68
C HIS A 91 -10.37 -17.22 13.78
N VAL A 92 -9.43 -17.25 14.75
CA VAL A 92 -9.36 -16.30 15.88
C VAL A 92 -8.59 -15.01 15.57
N MET A 93 -7.97 -14.90 14.39
CA MET A 93 -7.22 -13.69 14.01
C MET A 93 -8.10 -12.43 13.84
N ALA A 94 -9.42 -12.55 14.01
CA ALA A 94 -10.33 -11.39 14.10
C ALA A 94 -10.11 -10.54 15.36
N ASP A 95 -9.43 -11.07 16.38
CA ASP A 95 -9.07 -10.35 17.60
C ASP A 95 -7.53 -10.38 17.79
N PRO A 96 -6.84 -9.26 17.60
CA PRO A 96 -7.35 -7.92 17.33
C PRO A 96 -7.82 -7.75 15.89
N ARG A 97 -8.73 -6.80 15.68
CA ARG A 97 -9.08 -6.37 14.32
C ARG A 97 -7.88 -5.68 13.69
N LEU A 98 -7.41 -6.25 12.58
CA LEU A 98 -6.39 -5.65 11.74
C LEU A 98 -6.96 -4.45 10.98
N GLN A 99 -6.09 -3.49 10.69
CA GLN A 99 -6.37 -2.30 9.91
C GLN A 99 -5.72 -2.40 8.54
N LEU A 100 -6.42 -1.95 7.49
CA LEU A 100 -5.86 -1.87 6.16
C LEU A 100 -4.86 -0.70 6.10
N GLU A 101 -3.59 -1.00 5.87
CA GLU A 101 -2.53 0.01 5.81
C GLU A 101 -2.42 0.61 4.41
N SER A 102 -2.31 -0.25 3.39
CA SER A 102 -2.16 0.18 2.01
C SER A 102 -2.44 -0.96 1.03
N CYS A 103 -2.75 -0.60 -0.22
CA CYS A 103 -2.65 -1.50 -1.37
C CYS A 103 -1.60 -0.92 -2.32
N ALA A 104 -0.54 -1.69 -2.58
CA ALA A 104 0.59 -1.26 -3.39
C ALA A 104 0.78 -2.16 -4.61
N GLN A 105 1.25 -1.57 -5.70
CA GLN A 105 1.67 -2.32 -6.88
C GLN A 105 3.04 -2.93 -6.63
N GLU A 106 3.09 -4.25 -6.56
CA GLU A 106 4.29 -5.07 -6.44
C GLU A 106 4.64 -5.72 -7.78
N PRO A 107 5.86 -6.27 -7.96
CA PRO A 107 6.26 -6.96 -9.20
C PRO A 107 5.34 -8.13 -9.59
N VAL A 108 4.65 -8.72 -8.62
CA VAL A 108 3.77 -9.89 -8.78
C VAL A 108 2.28 -9.54 -8.90
N GLY A 109 1.92 -8.25 -8.76
CA GLY A 109 0.53 -7.79 -8.75
C GLY A 109 0.28 -6.76 -7.65
N VAL A 110 -0.98 -6.43 -7.41
CA VAL A 110 -1.35 -5.57 -6.28
C VAL A 110 -1.38 -6.40 -5.00
N VAL A 111 -0.78 -5.90 -3.93
CA VAL A 111 -0.83 -6.51 -2.59
C VAL A 111 -1.41 -5.50 -1.61
N CYS A 112 -2.44 -5.91 -0.86
CA CYS A 112 -3.02 -5.11 0.21
C CYS A 112 -2.53 -5.61 1.56
N THR A 113 -1.88 -4.75 2.32
CA THR A 113 -1.31 -5.07 3.64
C THR A 113 -2.25 -4.65 4.75
N TRP A 114 -2.57 -5.58 5.64
CA TRP A 114 -3.28 -5.34 6.89
C TRP A 114 -2.33 -5.50 8.07
N SER A 115 -2.47 -4.70 9.12
CA SER A 115 -1.63 -4.80 10.32
C SER A 115 -2.43 -4.68 11.61
N GLY A 116 -1.91 -5.26 12.68
CA GLY A 116 -2.47 -5.15 14.03
C GLY A 116 -1.52 -5.72 15.08
N GLU A 117 -1.91 -5.67 16.35
CA GLU A 117 -1.06 -6.12 17.46
C GLU A 117 -1.80 -7.13 18.34
N THR A 118 -1.39 -8.39 18.29
CA THR A 118 -1.95 -9.49 19.09
C THR A 118 -1.24 -9.62 20.45
N GLY A 119 -1.75 -10.49 21.33
CA GLY A 119 -1.05 -10.84 22.57
C GLY A 119 0.34 -11.47 22.35
N ASP A 120 0.61 -12.02 21.15
CA ASP A 120 1.89 -12.61 20.77
C ASP A 120 2.83 -11.63 20.05
N GLY A 121 2.38 -10.39 19.79
CA GLY A 121 3.14 -9.36 19.07
C GLY A 121 2.43 -8.83 17.80
N PRO A 122 3.12 -7.99 17.02
CA PRO A 122 2.58 -7.46 15.77
C PRO A 122 2.28 -8.59 14.77
N VAL A 123 1.23 -8.42 14.00
CA VAL A 123 0.84 -9.33 12.92
C VAL A 123 0.51 -8.51 11.69
N ALA A 124 0.92 -9.01 10.53
CA ALA A 124 0.55 -8.47 9.24
C ALA A 124 -0.07 -9.54 8.34
N LEU A 125 -1.03 -9.13 7.50
CA LEU A 125 -1.56 -9.93 6.41
C LEU A 125 -1.23 -9.27 5.08
N GLY A 126 -0.58 -10.00 4.18
CA GLY A 126 -0.47 -9.64 2.78
C GLY A 126 -1.57 -10.32 1.98
N MET A 127 -2.53 -9.55 1.45
CA MET A 127 -3.55 -10.07 0.54
C MET A 127 -3.11 -9.77 -0.90
N ALA A 128 -2.69 -10.80 -1.63
CA ALA A 128 -2.34 -10.67 -3.04
C ALA A 128 -3.62 -10.63 -3.89
N MET A 129 -3.63 -9.77 -4.90
CA MET A 129 -4.76 -9.61 -5.81
C MET A 129 -4.50 -10.32 -7.15
N SER A 130 -5.58 -10.65 -7.84
CA SER A 130 -5.62 -11.04 -9.25
C SER A 130 -6.62 -10.14 -9.98
N GLY A 131 -6.46 -9.99 -11.30
CA GLY A 131 -7.25 -9.06 -12.10
C GLY A 131 -6.62 -7.67 -12.19
N ASP A 132 -7.42 -6.72 -12.67
CA ASP A 132 -7.01 -5.34 -12.92
C ASP A 132 -8.19 -4.37 -12.70
N SER A 133 -7.98 -3.08 -12.95
CA SER A 133 -9.01 -2.05 -12.76
C SER A 133 -10.17 -2.15 -13.75
N GLU A 134 -10.00 -2.80 -14.91
CA GLU A 134 -11.08 -2.92 -15.91
C GLU A 134 -11.98 -4.12 -15.61
N SER A 135 -11.37 -5.26 -15.26
CA SER A 135 -12.05 -6.52 -14.96
C SER A 135 -12.48 -6.66 -13.50
N GLY A 136 -11.86 -5.89 -12.60
CA GLY A 136 -12.03 -5.96 -11.16
C GLY A 136 -11.02 -6.90 -10.50
N PHE A 137 -10.62 -6.54 -9.28
CA PHE A 137 -9.69 -7.33 -8.48
C PHE A 137 -10.40 -8.41 -7.67
N ARG A 138 -9.70 -9.53 -7.44
CA ARG A 138 -10.07 -10.60 -6.50
C ARG A 138 -8.86 -11.02 -5.68
N VAL A 139 -9.05 -11.30 -4.39
CA VAL A 139 -7.97 -11.82 -3.53
C VAL A 139 -7.59 -13.22 -4.00
N SER A 140 -6.32 -13.41 -4.36
CA SER A 140 -5.79 -14.66 -4.92
C SER A 140 -5.00 -15.48 -3.91
N ALA A 141 -4.37 -14.84 -2.94
CA ALA A 141 -3.64 -15.46 -1.85
C ALA A 141 -3.61 -14.55 -0.62
N ILE A 142 -3.44 -15.15 0.57
CA ILE A 142 -3.24 -14.45 1.82
C ILE A 142 -2.00 -15.02 2.48
N GLU A 143 -1.04 -14.16 2.80
CA GLU A 143 0.17 -14.48 3.54
C GLU A 143 0.09 -13.82 4.93
N VAL A 144 0.54 -14.54 5.95
CA VAL A 144 0.57 -14.05 7.34
C VAL A 144 2.03 -13.88 7.74
N ASP A 145 2.39 -12.68 8.21
CA ASP A 145 3.71 -12.35 8.76
C ASP A 145 3.57 -12.04 10.27
N ARG A 146 4.48 -12.59 11.09
CA ARG A 146 4.46 -12.52 12.56
C ARG A 146 5.88 -12.37 13.12
#